data_AF-A0A968TEX9-F1
#
_entry.id   AF-A0A968TEX9-F1
#
_cell.length_a   1.000
_cell.length_b   1.000
_cell.length_c   1.000
_cell.angle_alpha   90.00
_cell.angle_beta   90.00
_cell.angle_gamma   90.00
#
_symmetry.space_group_name_H-M   'P 1'
#
loop_
_entity.id
_entity.type
_entity.pdbx_description
1 polymer ?
#
loop_
_entity_poly.entity_id
_entity_poly.type
_entity_poly.pdbx_seq_one_letter_code
_entity_poly.pdbx_strand_id
1 'polypeptide(L)'
;MLEQKKTFERDSHRRIQSAWKQIFKKLVESPILNDTSLTYGEKIDRLLQLRSSMTEDCYIIHIVSDNHQEAYRLFSILNDRGKTLSDGDLLRSYTLENLEYYEDHQKQVAEVWDRILGHTEVQIDEFLRAYYPSHQGKRAPRKDLAATYRATFFEYPRPLEKGKDSDADTIRDNLLTMQREAEAFFNIVEGDWPYPSPSVRQWDIVRLHRLIKVLKHTICIPLLLSAYNHLKEEDFADLVNLLERFSFRYITIVGVHAGGLGDLYNKQAKDIRDNPTGYNLGNFRYKLQELQESSARDSSFANALTDKLTYRTSSIRQIIRYFLSTIEDYYQWYFHGASGDPEPDKIRVFDLNSLTIEHIYPQNPAPGASDQVLEPYKHTVGNLSFWSEDENGKASNNAFAAKKHQYETSSVALNRELAKLTKWDISTLETRQSELLKMAQKIFTA
;
A
#
# COMPACT_ATOMS: atom_id res chain seq x y z
N MET A 1 -24.79 37.26 30.08
CA MET A 1 -23.69 36.46 30.67
C MET A 1 -22.67 36.21 29.59
N LEU A 2 -21.39 36.47 29.90
CA LEU A 2 -20.25 36.34 29.00
C LEU A 2 -20.15 34.91 28.44
N GLU A 3 -20.26 34.75 27.12
CA GLU A 3 -19.81 33.53 26.43
C GLU A 3 -18.29 33.43 26.58
N GLN A 4 -17.82 32.67 27.57
CA GLN A 4 -16.46 32.16 27.53
C GLN A 4 -16.33 31.29 26.27
N LYS A 5 -15.52 31.73 25.31
CA LYS A 5 -15.09 30.92 24.16
C LYS A 5 -14.37 29.67 24.71
N LYS A 6 -15.11 28.59 24.95
CA LYS A 6 -14.53 27.25 25.12
C LYS A 6 -13.91 26.85 23.79
N THR A 7 -12.58 26.77 23.76
CA THR A 7 -11.85 26.16 22.66
C THR A 7 -12.05 24.64 22.74
N PHE A 8 -12.69 24.05 21.74
CA PHE A 8 -12.87 22.60 21.67
C PHE A 8 -11.66 21.96 20.98
N GLU A 9 -10.88 21.22 21.76
CA GLU A 9 -9.69 20.50 21.28
C GLU A 9 -10.06 19.26 20.46
N ARG A 10 -11.18 18.59 20.76
CA ARG A 10 -11.63 17.37 20.07
C ARG A 10 -12.64 17.67 18.96
N ASP A 11 -12.50 17.01 17.82
CA ASP A 11 -13.44 17.15 16.69
C ASP A 11 -14.86 16.68 17.03
N SER A 12 -15.01 15.66 17.88
CA SER A 12 -16.33 15.22 18.37
C SER A 12 -17.08 16.35 19.09
N HIS A 13 -16.39 17.13 19.93
CA HIS A 13 -16.98 18.27 20.62
C HIS A 13 -17.36 19.40 19.65
N ARG A 14 -16.55 19.63 18.61
CA ARG A 14 -16.88 20.59 17.54
C ARG A 14 -18.14 20.15 16.77
N ARG A 15 -18.28 18.86 16.50
CA ARG A 15 -19.49 18.29 15.86
C ARG A 15 -20.72 18.47 16.75
N ILE A 16 -20.63 18.18 18.04
CA ILE A 16 -21.73 18.39 19.01
C ILE A 16 -22.11 19.88 19.07
N GLN A 17 -21.13 20.79 19.14
CA GLN A 17 -21.42 22.22 19.14
C GLN A 17 -22.08 22.67 17.83
N SER A 18 -21.60 22.18 16.69
CA SER A 18 -22.20 22.46 15.37
C SER A 18 -23.65 21.97 15.32
N ALA A 19 -23.92 20.76 15.81
CA ALA A 19 -25.27 20.21 15.90
C ALA A 19 -26.16 21.08 16.80
N TRP A 20 -25.68 21.47 17.99
CA TRP A 20 -26.42 22.37 18.88
C TRP A 20 -26.73 23.71 18.20
N LYS A 21 -25.74 24.36 17.57
CA LYS A 21 -25.95 25.63 16.86
C LYS A 21 -26.98 25.49 15.75
N GLN A 22 -26.94 24.40 14.99
CA GLN A 22 -27.92 24.15 13.92
C GLN A 22 -29.32 23.90 14.47
N ILE A 23 -29.46 23.09 15.52
CA ILE A 23 -30.74 22.80 16.17
C ILE A 23 -31.33 24.08 16.77
N PHE A 24 -30.54 24.82 17.56
CA PHE A 24 -30.95 26.08 18.16
C PHE A 24 -31.37 27.09 17.10
N LYS A 25 -30.57 27.26 16.03
CA LYS A 25 -30.89 28.19 14.95
C LYS A 25 -32.20 27.85 14.25
N LYS A 26 -32.46 26.55 14.01
CA LYS A 26 -33.62 26.06 13.26
C LYS A 26 -34.90 26.00 14.11
N LEU A 27 -34.81 25.69 15.39
CA LEU A 27 -35.98 25.45 16.25
C LEU A 27 -36.30 26.62 17.18
N VAL A 28 -35.31 27.45 17.51
CA VAL A 28 -35.47 28.52 18.52
C VAL A 28 -35.17 29.90 17.95
N GLU A 29 -33.97 30.11 17.41
CA GLU A 29 -33.51 31.44 17.01
C GLU A 29 -34.33 32.01 15.84
N SER A 30 -34.36 31.31 14.70
CA SER A 30 -35.05 31.79 13.49
C SER A 30 -36.59 31.83 13.63
N PRO A 31 -37.26 30.76 14.10
CA PRO A 31 -38.73 30.69 14.05
C PRO A 31 -39.46 31.29 15.27
N ILE A 32 -38.74 31.61 16.36
CA ILE A 32 -39.34 32.14 17.59
C ILE A 32 -38.70 33.47 17.97
N LEU A 33 -37.39 33.49 18.24
CA LEU A 33 -36.74 34.67 18.81
C LEU A 33 -36.65 35.83 17.82
N ASN A 34 -36.25 35.54 16.57
CA ASN A 34 -36.05 36.54 15.52
C ASN A 34 -37.32 36.87 14.73
N ASP A 35 -38.43 36.18 14.98
CA ASP A 35 -39.70 36.50 14.34
C ASP A 35 -40.27 37.79 14.94
N THR A 36 -40.26 38.86 14.15
CA THR A 36 -40.77 40.18 14.55
C THR A 36 -42.30 40.28 14.49
N SER A 37 -42.97 39.29 13.92
CA SER A 37 -44.44 39.23 13.87
C SER A 37 -45.06 38.71 15.16
N LEU A 38 -44.27 38.07 16.02
CA LEU A 38 -44.72 37.51 17.29
C LEU A 38 -44.55 38.49 18.46
N THR A 39 -45.57 38.60 19.29
CA THR A 39 -45.50 39.27 20.59
C THR A 39 -44.65 38.47 21.60
N TYR A 40 -44.23 39.11 22.69
CA TYR A 40 -43.50 38.41 23.76
C TYR A 40 -44.29 37.25 24.38
N GLY A 41 -45.62 37.39 24.51
CA GLY A 41 -46.48 36.31 24.99
C GLY A 41 -46.46 35.10 24.04
N GLU A 42 -46.68 35.34 22.75
CA GLU A 42 -46.68 34.27 21.74
C GLU A 42 -45.31 33.57 21.60
N LYS A 43 -44.21 34.30 21.81
CA LYS A 43 -42.86 33.70 21.84
C LYS A 43 -42.71 32.75 23.04
N ILE A 44 -43.20 33.13 24.22
CA ILE A 44 -43.19 32.28 25.40
C ILE A 44 -44.07 31.04 25.16
N ASP A 45 -45.26 31.21 24.59
CA ASP A 45 -46.17 30.10 24.31
C ASP A 45 -45.54 29.09 23.34
N ARG A 46 -44.87 29.55 22.28
CA ARG A 46 -44.15 28.67 21.35
C ARG A 46 -42.98 27.94 22.00
N LEU A 47 -42.25 28.59 22.91
CA LEU A 47 -41.18 27.91 23.67
C LEU A 47 -41.73 26.85 24.62
N LEU A 48 -42.86 27.13 25.27
CA LEU A 48 -43.55 26.17 26.13
C LEU A 48 -44.06 24.98 25.31
N GLN A 49 -44.59 25.23 24.12
CA GLN A 49 -45.02 24.17 23.20
C GLN A 49 -43.83 23.31 22.75
N LEU A 50 -42.70 23.92 22.38
CA LEU A 50 -41.48 23.19 22.03
C LEU A 50 -40.99 22.33 23.19
N ARG A 51 -41.02 22.87 24.42
CA ARG A 51 -40.68 22.12 25.63
C ARG A 51 -41.62 20.93 25.81
N SER A 52 -42.94 21.15 25.75
CA SER A 52 -43.94 20.08 25.88
C SER A 52 -43.75 19.00 24.83
N SER A 53 -43.56 19.35 23.56
CA SER A 53 -43.28 18.35 22.52
C SER A 53 -41.99 17.58 22.76
N MET A 54 -40.96 18.22 23.32
CA MET A 54 -39.74 17.50 23.71
C MET A 54 -39.91 16.58 24.92
N THR A 55 -40.80 16.90 25.87
CA THR A 55 -40.97 16.11 27.09
C THR A 55 -42.09 15.09 27.01
N GLU A 56 -43.08 15.31 26.15
CA GLU A 56 -44.31 14.52 26.06
C GLU A 56 -44.36 13.70 24.77
N ASP A 57 -43.82 14.22 23.65
CA ASP A 57 -43.86 13.55 22.34
C ASP A 57 -42.54 12.84 21.96
N CYS A 58 -41.47 13.01 22.74
CA CYS A 58 -40.19 12.34 22.53
C CYS A 58 -39.99 11.19 23.52
N TYR A 59 -39.77 9.98 23.01
CA TYR A 59 -39.55 8.79 23.82
C TYR A 59 -38.09 8.35 23.76
N ILE A 60 -37.47 8.14 24.93
CA ILE A 60 -36.15 7.52 25.04
C ILE A 60 -36.35 6.03 25.32
N ILE A 61 -35.91 5.18 24.40
CA ILE A 61 -35.91 3.74 24.60
C ILE A 61 -34.63 3.39 25.37
N HIS A 62 -34.78 3.06 26.65
CA HIS A 62 -33.69 2.58 27.48
C HIS A 62 -33.70 1.04 27.49
N ILE A 63 -32.67 0.44 26.90
CA ILE A 63 -32.50 -1.02 26.88
C ILE A 63 -31.44 -1.36 27.92
N VAL A 64 -31.85 -2.09 28.95
CA VAL A 64 -30.97 -2.58 30.02
C VAL A 64 -30.74 -4.07 29.79
N SER A 65 -29.48 -4.50 29.86
CA SER A 65 -29.12 -5.92 29.80
C SER A 65 -28.16 -6.23 30.94
N ASP A 66 -28.47 -7.28 31.69
CA ASP A 66 -27.65 -7.76 32.81
C ASP A 66 -26.48 -8.63 32.31
N ASN A 67 -26.46 -8.97 31.02
CA ASN A 67 -25.40 -9.72 30.36
C ASN A 67 -24.66 -8.82 29.37
N HIS A 68 -23.42 -8.48 29.70
CA HIS A 68 -22.56 -7.61 28.90
C HIS A 68 -22.40 -8.07 27.44
N GLN A 69 -22.33 -9.38 27.20
CA GLN A 69 -22.21 -9.94 25.86
C GLN A 69 -23.52 -9.77 25.05
N GLU A 70 -24.68 -9.79 25.72
CA GLU A 70 -25.97 -9.48 25.11
C GLU A 70 -26.15 -7.98 24.89
N ALA A 71 -25.69 -7.13 25.81
CA ALA A 71 -25.68 -5.67 25.66
C ALA A 71 -24.88 -5.24 24.42
N TYR A 72 -23.66 -5.76 24.27
CA TYR A 72 -22.84 -5.52 23.09
C TYR A 72 -23.51 -6.07 21.83
N ARG A 73 -24.08 -7.27 21.89
CA ARG A 73 -24.78 -7.87 20.75
C ARG A 73 -25.98 -7.02 20.34
N LEU A 74 -26.74 -6.50 21.31
CA LEU A 74 -27.83 -5.57 21.08
C LEU A 74 -27.32 -4.27 20.46
N PHE A 75 -26.24 -3.69 20.98
CA PHE A 75 -25.60 -2.50 20.40
C PHE A 75 -25.18 -2.73 18.94
N SER A 76 -24.52 -3.86 18.66
CA SER A 76 -24.11 -4.24 17.30
C SER A 76 -25.32 -4.41 16.38
N ILE A 77 -26.37 -5.11 16.81
CA ILE A 77 -27.59 -5.37 16.00
C ILE A 77 -28.40 -4.08 15.78
N LEU A 78 -28.50 -3.22 16.79
CA LEU A 78 -29.23 -1.95 16.68
C LEU A 78 -28.54 -0.98 15.72
N ASN A 79 -27.21 -0.90 15.76
CA ASN A 79 -26.45 -0.08 14.82
C ASN A 79 -26.43 -0.66 13.40
N ASP A 80 -26.56 -1.98 13.24
CA ASP A 80 -26.62 -2.63 11.93
C ASP A 80 -27.93 -2.37 11.16
N ARG A 81 -28.99 -1.91 11.85
CA ARG A 81 -30.24 -1.47 11.22
C ARG A 81 -30.18 -0.02 10.68
N GLY A 82 -29.11 0.71 10.97
CA GLY A 82 -28.82 2.08 10.50
C GLY A 82 -27.64 2.11 9.53
N LYS A 83 -26.75 3.12 9.63
CA LYS A 83 -25.42 3.04 9.01
C LYS A 83 -24.59 2.05 9.85
N THR A 84 -24.28 0.88 9.32
CA THR A 84 -23.48 -0.15 9.99
C THR A 84 -22.16 0.46 10.50
N LEU A 85 -21.84 0.23 11.79
CA LEU A 85 -20.54 0.61 12.36
C LEU A 85 -19.42 -0.17 11.66
N SER A 86 -18.30 0.50 11.41
CA SER A 86 -17.13 -0.19 10.85
C SER A 86 -16.56 -1.19 11.86
N ASP A 87 -15.81 -2.19 11.39
CA ASP A 87 -15.09 -3.12 12.28
C ASP A 87 -14.14 -2.36 13.22
N GLY A 88 -13.56 -1.25 12.77
CA GLY A 88 -12.73 -0.36 13.58
C GLY A 88 -13.50 0.32 14.73
N ASP A 89 -14.71 0.81 14.47
CA ASP A 89 -15.56 1.43 15.50
C ASP A 89 -16.02 0.42 16.56
N LEU A 90 -16.30 -0.81 16.12
CA LEU A 90 -16.65 -1.93 17.00
C LEU A 90 -15.48 -2.28 17.93
N LEU A 91 -14.26 -2.39 17.37
CA LEU A 91 -13.05 -2.66 18.15
C LEU A 91 -12.69 -1.52 19.10
N ARG A 92 -12.87 -0.27 18.68
CA ARG A 92 -12.72 0.92 19.54
C ARG A 92 -13.67 0.85 20.73
N SER A 93 -14.95 0.66 20.47
CA SER A 93 -15.97 0.63 21.53
C SER A 93 -15.67 -0.47 22.55
N TYR A 94 -15.35 -1.67 22.05
CA TYR A 94 -15.03 -2.82 22.88
C TYR A 94 -13.77 -2.63 23.74
N THR A 95 -12.69 -2.07 23.18
CA THR A 95 -11.44 -1.85 23.93
C THR A 95 -11.56 -0.73 24.96
N LEU A 96 -12.35 0.31 24.69
CA LEU A 96 -12.66 1.36 25.67
C LEU A 96 -13.54 0.83 26.81
N GLU A 97 -14.52 0.00 26.49
CA GLU A 97 -15.39 -0.65 27.46
C GLU A 97 -14.61 -1.59 28.38
N ASN A 98 -13.65 -2.35 27.83
CA ASN A 98 -12.76 -3.18 28.64
C ASN A 98 -11.94 -2.39 29.68
N LEU A 99 -11.72 -1.10 29.43
CA LEU A 99 -10.93 -0.19 30.26
C LEU A 99 -11.80 0.78 31.08
N GLU A 100 -13.09 0.48 31.28
CA GLU A 100 -14.04 1.36 32.00
C GLU A 100 -13.52 1.88 33.35
N TYR A 101 -12.80 1.04 34.10
CA TYR A 101 -12.26 1.41 35.42
C TYR A 101 -10.83 1.96 35.39
N TYR A 102 -10.25 2.17 34.20
CA TYR A 102 -8.86 2.63 33.97
C TYR A 102 -8.86 3.91 33.13
N GLU A 103 -9.25 5.04 33.73
CA GLU A 103 -9.48 6.32 33.02
C GLU A 103 -8.28 6.79 32.17
N ASP A 104 -7.06 6.67 32.70
CA ASP A 104 -5.85 7.08 31.99
C ASP A 104 -5.57 6.20 30.77
N HIS A 105 -5.68 4.87 30.90
CA HIS A 105 -5.55 3.93 29.78
C HIS A 105 -6.66 4.13 28.76
N GLN A 106 -7.91 4.32 29.21
CA GLN A 106 -9.05 4.57 28.33
C GLN A 106 -8.84 5.84 27.51
N LYS A 107 -8.30 6.91 28.11
CA LYS A 107 -7.96 8.15 27.39
C LYS A 107 -6.87 7.91 26.35
N GLN A 108 -5.78 7.21 26.71
CA GLN A 108 -4.69 6.90 25.77
C GLN A 108 -5.17 6.04 24.61
N VAL A 109 -5.93 4.98 24.89
CA VAL A 109 -6.52 4.10 23.88
C VAL A 109 -7.50 4.83 22.98
N ALA A 110 -8.28 5.79 23.51
CA ALA A 110 -9.15 6.61 22.69
C ALA A 110 -8.36 7.46 21.67
N GLU A 111 -7.24 8.04 22.08
CA GLU A 111 -6.36 8.82 21.20
C GLU A 111 -5.69 7.92 20.15
N VAL A 112 -5.28 6.71 20.52
CA VAL A 112 -4.75 5.71 19.57
C VAL A 112 -5.78 5.37 18.49
N TRP A 113 -7.03 5.08 18.89
CA TRP A 113 -8.11 4.82 17.94
C TRP A 113 -8.46 6.03 17.09
N ASP A 114 -8.41 7.25 17.62
CA ASP A 114 -8.63 8.46 16.82
C ASP A 114 -7.59 8.59 15.69
N ARG A 115 -6.34 8.14 15.91
CA ARG A 115 -5.31 8.09 14.86
C ARG A 115 -5.57 6.97 13.85
N ILE A 116 -5.86 5.75 14.30
CA ILE A 116 -6.15 4.61 13.41
C ILE A 116 -7.40 4.88 12.56
N LEU A 117 -8.46 5.42 13.17
CA LEU A 117 -9.74 5.74 12.51
C LEU A 117 -9.73 7.10 11.81
N GLY A 118 -8.58 7.78 11.72
CA GLY A 118 -8.42 9.02 10.97
C GLY A 118 -8.49 8.85 9.45
N HIS A 119 -8.47 7.59 8.97
CA HIS A 119 -8.54 7.22 7.56
C HIS A 119 -9.97 6.86 7.12
N THR A 120 -10.16 6.58 5.82
CA THR A 120 -11.48 6.17 5.32
C THR A 120 -11.85 4.76 5.80
N GLU A 121 -13.14 4.46 5.92
CA GLU A 121 -13.63 3.13 6.34
C GLU A 121 -13.06 1.98 5.49
N VAL A 122 -12.88 2.21 4.17
CA VAL A 122 -12.28 1.24 3.24
C VAL A 122 -10.81 0.99 3.58
N GLN A 123 -10.03 2.05 3.81
CA GLN A 123 -8.62 1.95 4.16
C GLN A 123 -8.41 1.24 5.51
N ILE A 124 -9.32 1.45 6.47
CA ILE A 124 -9.28 0.77 7.77
C ILE A 124 -9.60 -0.73 7.60
N ASP A 125 -10.60 -1.10 6.80
CA ASP A 125 -10.89 -2.51 6.51
C ASP A 125 -9.69 -3.19 5.81
N GLU A 126 -9.07 -2.53 4.83
CA GLU A 126 -7.85 -3.04 4.18
C GLU A 126 -6.70 -3.23 5.16
N PHE A 127 -6.49 -2.27 6.08
CA PHE A 127 -5.50 -2.38 7.15
C PHE A 127 -5.78 -3.59 8.04
N LEU A 128 -6.99 -3.74 8.57
CA LEU A 128 -7.35 -4.88 9.42
C LEU A 128 -7.18 -6.20 8.65
N ARG A 129 -7.54 -6.24 7.37
CA ARG A 129 -7.34 -7.43 6.53
C ARG A 129 -5.88 -7.75 6.23
N ALA A 130 -4.95 -6.80 6.36
CA ALA A 130 -3.52 -7.03 6.26
C ALA A 130 -2.87 -7.34 7.63
N TYR A 131 -3.32 -6.68 8.69
CA TYR A 131 -2.81 -6.84 10.05
C TYR A 131 -3.09 -8.24 10.59
N TYR A 132 -4.30 -8.78 10.39
CA TYR A 132 -4.65 -10.11 10.87
C TYR A 132 -3.75 -11.23 10.31
N PRO A 133 -3.58 -11.40 8.98
CA PRO A 133 -2.70 -12.44 8.44
C PRO A 133 -1.23 -12.22 8.81
N SER A 134 -0.79 -10.98 9.04
CA SER A 134 0.57 -10.71 9.50
C SER A 134 0.84 -11.37 10.87
N HIS A 135 -0.17 -11.45 11.74
CA HIS A 135 -0.07 -12.09 13.06
C HIS A 135 -0.43 -13.58 13.05
N GLN A 136 -1.45 -13.96 12.29
CA GLN A 136 -2.06 -15.28 12.39
C GLN A 136 -1.55 -16.27 11.34
N GLY A 137 -0.83 -15.80 10.33
CA GLY A 137 -0.31 -16.62 9.24
C GLY A 137 -1.37 -17.20 8.32
N LYS A 138 -2.61 -16.72 8.43
CA LYS A 138 -3.78 -17.15 7.65
C LYS A 138 -4.63 -15.93 7.31
N ARG A 139 -5.35 -16.02 6.18
CA ARG A 139 -6.20 -14.93 5.68
C ARG A 139 -7.21 -14.48 6.73
N ALA A 140 -7.50 -13.18 6.74
CA ALA A 140 -8.56 -12.62 7.56
C ALA A 140 -9.93 -13.23 7.16
N PRO A 141 -10.84 -13.41 8.13
CA PRO A 141 -12.17 -13.94 7.83
C PRO A 141 -12.96 -12.98 6.93
N ARG A 142 -13.82 -13.54 6.08
CA ARG A 142 -14.68 -12.76 5.17
C ARG A 142 -15.82 -12.04 5.88
N LYS A 143 -16.24 -12.54 7.05
CA LYS A 143 -17.31 -12.02 7.90
C LYS A 143 -16.82 -11.99 9.34
N ASP A 144 -17.50 -11.24 10.19
CA ASP A 144 -17.27 -11.21 11.63
C ASP A 144 -15.81 -10.88 12.00
N LEU A 145 -15.21 -9.94 11.27
CA LEU A 145 -13.81 -9.55 11.43
C LEU A 145 -13.57 -8.97 12.83
N ALA A 146 -14.38 -7.99 13.26
CA ALA A 146 -14.30 -7.46 14.62
C ALA A 146 -14.43 -8.56 15.69
N ALA A 147 -15.37 -9.51 15.53
CA ALA A 147 -15.54 -10.60 16.48
C ALA A 147 -14.29 -11.49 16.56
N THR A 148 -13.69 -11.79 15.42
CA THR A 148 -12.45 -12.58 15.33
C THR A 148 -11.27 -11.83 15.96
N TYR A 149 -11.17 -10.53 15.72
CA TYR A 149 -10.14 -9.68 16.32
C TYR A 149 -10.22 -9.68 17.85
N ARG A 150 -11.43 -9.58 18.43
CA ARG A 150 -11.61 -9.66 19.88
C ARG A 150 -11.12 -10.98 20.44
N ALA A 151 -11.57 -12.10 19.86
CA ALA A 151 -11.15 -13.42 20.30
C ALA A 151 -9.64 -13.68 20.13
N THR A 152 -8.96 -12.95 19.23
CA THR A 152 -7.55 -13.19 18.90
C THR A 152 -6.60 -12.24 19.63
N PHE A 153 -6.96 -10.96 19.78
CA PHE A 153 -6.08 -9.91 20.27
C PHE A 153 -6.57 -9.24 21.56
N PHE A 154 -7.85 -9.39 21.90
CA PHE A 154 -8.50 -8.68 23.00
C PHE A 154 -9.51 -9.60 23.72
N GLU A 155 -9.07 -10.77 24.20
CA GLU A 155 -9.98 -11.76 24.81
C GLU A 155 -10.42 -11.36 26.23
N TYR A 156 -11.26 -10.32 26.33
CA TYR A 156 -11.76 -9.77 27.59
C TYR A 156 -13.30 -9.76 27.58
N PRO A 157 -13.97 -10.81 28.08
CA PRO A 157 -15.41 -10.95 27.93
C PRO A 157 -16.22 -9.92 28.74
N ARG A 158 -15.57 -9.20 29.66
CA ARG A 158 -16.15 -8.17 30.53
C ARG A 158 -15.10 -7.09 30.82
N PRO A 159 -15.51 -5.89 31.26
CA PRO A 159 -14.59 -4.86 31.71
C PRO A 159 -13.62 -5.38 32.77
N LEU A 160 -12.36 -4.95 32.66
CA LEU A 160 -11.31 -5.36 33.59
C LEU A 160 -11.65 -4.87 34.99
N GLU A 161 -11.71 -5.79 35.95
CA GLU A 161 -11.88 -5.42 37.36
C GLU A 161 -10.71 -4.58 37.85
N LYS A 162 -10.92 -3.78 38.91
CA LYS A 162 -9.85 -2.99 39.54
C LYS A 162 -8.75 -3.90 40.08
N GLY A 163 -7.47 -3.51 39.89
CA GLY A 163 -6.29 -4.28 40.29
C GLY A 163 -5.76 -5.24 39.22
N LYS A 164 -6.22 -5.12 37.98
CA LYS A 164 -5.76 -5.80 36.76
C LYS A 164 -4.92 -4.86 35.88
N ASP A 165 -4.08 -4.05 36.51
CA ASP A 165 -3.27 -3.02 35.82
C ASP A 165 -2.40 -3.61 34.69
N SER A 166 -1.86 -4.82 34.87
CA SER A 166 -1.08 -5.51 33.83
C SER A 166 -1.90 -5.86 32.58
N ASP A 167 -3.19 -6.20 32.73
CA ASP A 167 -4.06 -6.49 31.60
C ASP A 167 -4.43 -5.18 30.88
N ALA A 168 -4.66 -4.10 31.63
CA ALA A 168 -4.90 -2.77 31.08
C ALA A 168 -3.68 -2.24 30.30
N ASP A 169 -2.48 -2.44 30.84
CA ASP A 169 -1.21 -2.15 30.15
C ASP A 169 -1.07 -2.98 28.87
N THR A 170 -1.42 -4.27 28.91
CA THR A 170 -1.39 -5.15 27.73
C THR A 170 -2.32 -4.65 26.62
N ILE A 171 -3.56 -4.27 26.95
CA ILE A 171 -4.50 -3.70 25.97
C ILE A 171 -3.92 -2.42 25.35
N ARG A 172 -3.39 -1.51 26.17
CA ARG A 172 -2.76 -0.27 25.72
C ARG A 172 -1.58 -0.56 24.79
N ASP A 173 -0.66 -1.43 25.19
CA ASP A 173 0.59 -1.69 24.47
C ASP A 173 0.34 -2.42 23.13
N ASN A 174 -0.64 -3.32 23.11
CA ASN A 174 -1.13 -3.93 21.87
C ASN A 174 -1.68 -2.88 20.90
N LEU A 175 -2.48 -1.93 21.39
CA LEU A 175 -3.04 -0.87 20.56
C LEU A 175 -1.98 0.15 20.10
N LEU A 176 -1.01 0.50 20.94
CA LEU A 176 0.12 1.34 20.54
C LEU A 176 0.97 0.67 19.45
N THR A 177 1.13 -0.65 19.51
CA THR A 177 1.79 -1.42 18.45
C THR A 177 0.96 -1.45 17.17
N MET A 178 -0.36 -1.68 17.30
CA MET A 178 -1.29 -1.64 16.18
C MET A 178 -1.32 -0.27 15.49
N GLN A 179 -1.21 0.84 16.24
CA GLN A 179 -1.11 2.19 15.69
C GLN A 179 0.15 2.37 14.82
N ARG A 180 1.31 1.95 15.33
CA ARG A 180 2.59 2.03 14.59
C ARG A 180 2.55 1.20 13.32
N GLU A 181 1.95 0.02 13.36
CA GLU A 181 1.78 -0.82 12.17
C GLU A 181 0.73 -0.26 11.20
N ALA A 182 -0.30 0.44 11.68
CA ALA A 182 -1.25 1.15 10.82
C ALA A 182 -0.57 2.29 10.06
N GLU A 183 0.27 3.09 10.72
CA GLU A 183 1.07 4.14 10.07
C GLU A 183 1.99 3.55 8.99
N ALA A 184 2.70 2.45 9.31
CA ALA A 184 3.53 1.75 8.34
C ALA A 184 2.72 1.16 7.17
N PHE A 185 1.54 0.60 7.44
CA PHE A 185 0.63 0.08 6.42
C PHE A 185 0.25 1.16 5.41
N PHE A 186 -0.17 2.34 5.87
CA PHE A 186 -0.59 3.42 4.98
C PHE A 186 0.58 3.95 4.13
N ASN A 187 1.79 4.05 4.70
CA ASN A 187 2.99 4.37 3.93
C ASN A 187 3.26 3.31 2.84
N ILE A 188 3.26 2.03 3.22
CA ILE A 188 3.51 0.92 2.29
C ILE A 188 2.49 0.89 1.14
N VAL A 189 1.19 1.08 1.42
CA VAL A 189 0.14 1.09 0.39
C VAL A 189 0.33 2.23 -0.61
N GLU A 190 0.82 3.38 -0.16
CA GLU A 190 1.18 4.49 -1.04
C GLU A 190 2.50 4.30 -1.79
N GLY A 191 3.29 3.29 -1.39
CA GLY A 191 4.61 3.03 -1.93
C GLY A 191 5.70 3.88 -1.28
N ASP A 192 5.39 4.50 -0.15
CA ASP A 192 6.29 5.31 0.67
C ASP A 192 7.01 4.43 1.69
N TRP A 193 8.26 4.77 1.97
CA TRP A 193 9.07 4.01 2.92
C TRP A 193 8.52 4.17 4.34
N PRO A 194 8.28 3.07 5.09
CA PRO A 194 7.59 3.16 6.38
C PRO A 194 8.49 3.68 7.52
N TYR A 195 9.80 3.85 7.30
CA TYR A 195 10.74 4.33 8.31
C TYR A 195 10.91 5.86 8.22
N PRO A 196 10.55 6.63 9.26
CA PRO A 196 10.64 8.11 9.22
C PRO A 196 12.06 8.67 9.08
N SER A 197 13.07 7.89 9.47
CA SER A 197 14.49 8.26 9.33
C SER A 197 15.23 7.08 8.70
N PRO A 198 15.15 6.94 7.36
CA PRO A 198 15.72 5.79 6.67
C PRO A 198 17.23 5.74 6.81
N SER A 199 17.77 4.56 7.12
CA SER A 199 19.21 4.29 7.13
C SER A 199 19.71 3.67 5.82
N VAL A 200 18.80 3.15 4.98
CA VAL A 200 19.11 2.54 3.68
C VAL A 200 19.23 3.58 2.57
N ARG A 201 19.75 3.18 1.41
CA ARG A 201 19.96 4.09 0.28
C ARG A 201 18.64 4.45 -0.39
N GLN A 202 18.61 5.60 -1.06
CA GLN A 202 17.45 6.01 -1.87
C GLN A 202 17.06 4.97 -2.93
N TRP A 203 18.04 4.22 -3.45
CA TRP A 203 17.79 3.13 -4.40
C TRP A 203 16.89 2.04 -3.80
N ASP A 204 17.13 1.65 -2.54
CA ASP A 204 16.35 0.65 -1.81
C ASP A 204 14.93 1.16 -1.53
N ILE A 205 14.82 2.42 -1.11
CA ILE A 205 13.54 3.08 -0.83
C ILE A 205 12.60 3.03 -2.04
N VAL A 206 13.08 3.39 -3.23
CA VAL A 206 12.23 3.42 -4.43
C VAL A 206 11.80 2.02 -4.91
N ARG A 207 12.43 0.94 -4.42
CA ARG A 207 12.02 -0.45 -4.74
C ARG A 207 10.64 -0.75 -4.19
N LEU A 208 10.32 -0.24 -3.00
CA LEU A 208 8.99 -0.41 -2.41
C LEU A 208 7.92 0.23 -3.29
N HIS A 209 8.17 1.45 -3.77
CA HIS A 209 7.27 2.11 -4.71
C HIS A 209 7.09 1.30 -5.99
N ARG A 210 8.17 0.74 -6.55
CA ARG A 210 8.09 -0.13 -7.74
C ARG A 210 7.28 -1.40 -7.46
N LEU A 211 7.52 -2.07 -6.34
CA LEU A 211 6.80 -3.26 -5.93
C LEU A 211 5.29 -3.01 -5.79
N ILE A 212 4.90 -1.92 -5.12
CA ILE A 212 3.50 -1.67 -4.78
C ILE A 212 2.75 -0.89 -5.86
N LYS A 213 3.33 0.18 -6.42
CA LYS A 213 2.62 1.08 -7.34
C LYS A 213 2.82 0.71 -8.81
N VAL A 214 3.97 0.15 -9.17
CA VAL A 214 4.28 -0.25 -10.57
C VAL A 214 3.88 -1.71 -10.83
N LEU A 215 4.37 -2.64 -10.01
CA LEU A 215 4.08 -4.07 -10.16
C LEU A 215 2.74 -4.48 -9.55
N LYS A 216 2.15 -3.62 -8.69
CA LYS A 216 0.85 -3.84 -8.03
C LYS A 216 0.81 -5.10 -7.18
N HIS A 217 1.93 -5.45 -6.56
CA HIS A 217 2.08 -6.67 -5.77
C HIS A 217 1.64 -6.49 -4.31
N THR A 218 0.37 -6.15 -4.09
CA THR A 218 -0.14 -5.78 -2.76
C THR A 218 -0.35 -6.97 -1.81
N ILE A 219 -0.37 -8.20 -2.32
CA ILE A 219 -0.56 -9.39 -1.47
C ILE A 219 0.61 -9.66 -0.51
N CYS A 220 1.76 -9.01 -0.70
CA CYS A 220 2.91 -9.14 0.19
C CYS A 220 2.87 -8.20 1.41
N ILE A 221 1.91 -7.27 1.48
CA ILE A 221 1.83 -6.27 2.55
C ILE A 221 1.81 -6.88 3.96
N PRO A 222 1.07 -7.97 4.26
CA PRO A 222 1.12 -8.60 5.58
C PRO A 222 2.52 -9.05 6.01
N LEU A 223 3.30 -9.54 5.04
CA LEU A 223 4.69 -9.93 5.24
C LEU A 223 5.58 -8.71 5.49
N LEU A 224 5.41 -7.63 4.71
CA LEU A 224 6.12 -6.38 4.92
C LEU A 224 5.82 -5.75 6.28
N LEU A 225 4.57 -5.80 6.77
CA LEU A 225 4.22 -5.31 8.11
C LEU A 225 4.96 -6.06 9.22
N SER A 226 5.04 -7.39 9.10
CA SER A 226 5.77 -8.20 10.07
C SER A 226 7.26 -7.90 10.02
N ALA A 227 7.83 -7.78 8.82
CA ALA A 227 9.24 -7.41 8.64
C ALA A 227 9.55 -6.02 9.21
N TYR A 228 8.68 -5.02 8.98
CA TYR A 228 8.86 -3.66 9.50
C TYR A 228 8.97 -3.61 11.03
N ASN A 229 8.12 -4.36 11.73
CA ASN A 229 8.07 -4.29 13.18
C ASN A 229 9.11 -5.20 13.88
N HIS A 230 9.63 -6.23 13.21
CA HIS A 230 10.42 -7.29 13.85
C HIS A 230 11.80 -7.53 13.25
N LEU A 231 12.08 -7.02 12.05
CA LEU A 231 13.40 -7.14 11.41
C LEU A 231 14.12 -5.78 11.37
N LYS A 232 15.40 -5.80 11.04
CA LYS A 232 16.14 -4.56 10.79
C LYS A 232 15.70 -3.95 9.47
N GLU A 233 15.90 -2.64 9.32
CA GLU A 233 15.58 -1.93 8.08
C GLU A 233 16.33 -2.49 6.86
N GLU A 234 17.57 -2.94 7.05
CA GLU A 234 18.37 -3.61 6.01
C GLU A 234 17.71 -4.92 5.53
N ASP A 235 17.26 -5.76 6.47
CA ASP A 235 16.56 -7.01 6.15
C ASP A 235 15.20 -6.75 5.47
N PHE A 236 14.51 -5.67 5.88
CA PHE A 236 13.28 -5.21 5.22
C PHE A 236 13.56 -4.77 3.77
N ALA A 237 14.65 -4.05 3.52
CA ALA A 237 15.05 -3.65 2.17
C ALA A 237 15.43 -4.84 1.29
N ASP A 238 16.15 -5.82 1.83
CA ASP A 238 16.48 -7.04 1.11
C ASP A 238 15.23 -7.86 0.77
N LEU A 239 14.27 -7.92 1.69
CA LEU A 239 12.97 -8.55 1.44
C LEU A 239 12.19 -7.82 0.34
N VAL A 240 12.16 -6.48 0.32
CA VAL A 240 11.50 -5.71 -0.74
C VAL A 240 12.14 -6.00 -2.10
N ASN A 241 13.48 -5.97 -2.20
CA ASN A 241 14.21 -6.25 -3.44
C ASN A 241 13.95 -7.70 -3.93
N LEU A 242 13.97 -8.67 -3.02
CA LEU A 242 13.60 -10.06 -3.31
C LEU A 242 12.19 -10.16 -3.91
N LEU A 243 11.21 -9.55 -3.25
CA LEU A 243 9.81 -9.59 -3.67
C LEU A 243 9.58 -8.86 -5.00
N GLU A 244 10.26 -7.73 -5.24
CA GLU A 244 10.19 -6.96 -6.48
C GLU A 244 10.69 -7.79 -7.68
N ARG A 245 11.90 -8.36 -7.57
CA ARG A 245 12.49 -9.17 -8.64
C ARG A 245 11.67 -10.43 -8.91
N PHE A 246 11.28 -11.13 -7.85
CA PHE A 246 10.46 -12.34 -7.96
C PHE A 246 9.08 -12.03 -8.56
N SER A 247 8.38 -11.01 -8.06
CA SER A 247 7.02 -10.69 -8.53
C SER A 247 6.99 -10.24 -9.98
N PHE A 248 8.01 -9.50 -10.45
CA PHE A 248 8.14 -9.16 -11.86
C PHE A 248 8.17 -10.41 -12.75
N ARG A 249 9.03 -11.39 -12.43
CA ARG A 249 9.11 -12.64 -13.19
C ARG A 249 7.84 -13.47 -13.05
N TYR A 250 7.47 -13.79 -11.81
CA TYR A 250 6.45 -14.79 -11.50
C TYR A 250 5.02 -14.31 -11.83
N ILE A 251 4.69 -13.06 -11.46
CA ILE A 251 3.35 -12.50 -11.62
C ILE A 251 3.27 -11.64 -12.88
N THR A 252 4.10 -10.61 -13.01
CA THR A 252 3.94 -9.61 -14.08
C THR A 252 4.20 -10.21 -15.47
N ILE A 253 5.32 -10.92 -15.63
CA ILE A 253 5.74 -11.47 -16.91
C ILE A 253 5.18 -12.86 -17.16
N VAL A 254 5.33 -13.84 -16.26
CA VAL A 254 4.76 -15.17 -16.53
C VAL A 254 3.24 -15.17 -16.37
N GLY A 255 2.68 -14.40 -15.44
CA GLY A 255 1.23 -14.33 -15.24
C GLY A 255 0.68 -15.41 -14.31
N VAL A 256 1.49 -15.96 -13.41
CA VAL A 256 1.03 -17.00 -12.47
C VAL A 256 0.00 -16.39 -11.50
N HIS A 257 -1.08 -17.12 -11.23
CA HIS A 257 -2.07 -16.67 -10.26
C HIS A 257 -1.51 -16.69 -8.83
N ALA A 258 -1.72 -15.60 -8.10
CA ALA A 258 -1.09 -15.36 -6.79
C ALA A 258 -1.74 -16.12 -5.60
N GLY A 259 -2.65 -17.05 -5.85
CA GLY A 259 -3.48 -17.70 -4.81
C GLY A 259 -2.67 -18.39 -3.72
N GLY A 260 -1.77 -19.31 -4.09
CA GLY A 260 -0.88 -20.01 -3.14
C GLY A 260 0.26 -19.13 -2.61
N LEU A 261 0.62 -18.08 -3.36
CA LEU A 261 1.68 -17.16 -2.97
C LEU A 261 1.28 -16.31 -1.76
N GLY A 262 0.03 -15.85 -1.69
CA GLY A 262 -0.48 -15.13 -0.53
C GLY A 262 -0.44 -15.97 0.76
N ASP A 263 -0.73 -17.27 0.66
CA ASP A 263 -0.68 -18.16 1.83
C ASP A 263 0.77 -18.42 2.28
N LEU A 264 1.72 -18.49 1.35
CA LEU A 264 3.15 -18.54 1.67
C LEU A 264 3.59 -17.25 2.40
N TYR A 265 3.23 -16.08 1.89
CA TYR A 265 3.57 -14.81 2.53
C TYR A 265 2.98 -14.69 3.92
N ASN A 266 1.72 -15.07 4.11
CA ASN A 266 1.11 -15.05 5.44
C ASN A 266 1.88 -15.96 6.41
N LYS A 267 2.21 -17.19 6.00
CA LYS A 267 3.04 -18.09 6.83
C LYS A 267 4.38 -17.46 7.19
N GLN A 268 5.08 -16.85 6.24
CA GLN A 268 6.34 -16.15 6.51
C GLN A 268 6.16 -14.95 7.43
N ALA A 269 5.07 -14.20 7.30
CA ALA A 269 4.75 -13.09 8.18
C ALA A 269 4.65 -13.55 9.63
N LYS A 270 3.97 -14.69 9.86
CA LYS A 270 3.89 -15.33 11.17
C LYS A 270 5.25 -15.87 11.64
N ASP A 271 6.02 -16.53 10.78
CA ASP A 271 7.36 -17.05 11.13
C ASP A 271 8.28 -15.91 11.63
N ILE A 272 8.22 -14.73 10.99
CA ILE A 272 8.97 -13.53 11.44
C ILE A 272 8.53 -13.12 12.84
N ARG A 273 7.23 -13.06 13.12
CA ARG A 273 6.72 -12.60 14.43
C ARG A 273 6.98 -13.61 15.55
N ASP A 274 6.86 -14.90 15.27
CA ASP A 274 7.02 -15.97 16.25
C ASP A 274 8.50 -16.15 16.64
N ASN A 275 9.44 -15.94 15.72
CA ASN A 275 10.88 -16.04 16.00
C ASN A 275 11.72 -15.05 15.18
N PRO A 276 11.70 -13.74 15.51
CA PRO A 276 12.40 -12.72 14.73
C PRO A 276 13.92 -12.96 14.63
N THR A 277 14.55 -13.35 15.73
CA THR A 277 16.02 -13.52 15.81
C THR A 277 16.50 -14.77 15.10
N GLY A 278 15.65 -15.78 14.95
CA GLY A 278 15.95 -16.99 14.18
C GLY A 278 15.44 -16.95 12.74
N TYR A 279 14.75 -15.89 12.32
CA TYR A 279 14.25 -15.77 10.96
C TYR A 279 15.39 -15.61 9.96
N ASN A 280 15.34 -16.35 8.86
CA ASN A 280 16.37 -16.35 7.82
C ASN A 280 15.74 -16.14 6.45
N LEU A 281 16.07 -15.01 5.82
CA LEU A 281 15.57 -14.64 4.50
C LEU A 281 15.98 -15.63 3.40
N GLY A 282 17.13 -16.31 3.55
CA GLY A 282 17.60 -17.36 2.65
C GLY A 282 16.66 -18.57 2.59
N ASN A 283 16.08 -18.99 3.71
CA ASN A 283 15.08 -20.08 3.70
C ASN A 283 13.83 -19.70 2.90
N PHE A 284 13.40 -18.45 3.01
CA PHE A 284 12.29 -17.93 2.21
C PHE A 284 12.65 -17.84 0.73
N ARG A 285 13.88 -17.38 0.41
CA ARG A 285 14.42 -17.35 -0.94
C ARG A 285 14.32 -18.72 -1.61
N TYR A 286 14.76 -19.80 -0.94
CA TYR A 286 14.64 -21.16 -1.49
C TYR A 286 13.20 -21.55 -1.82
N LYS A 287 12.23 -21.23 -0.94
CA LYS A 287 10.80 -21.51 -1.20
C LYS A 287 10.30 -20.75 -2.43
N LEU A 288 10.72 -19.49 -2.62
CA LEU A 288 10.38 -18.73 -3.81
C LEU A 288 11.07 -19.27 -5.07
N GLN A 289 12.31 -19.75 -4.96
CA GLN A 289 13.03 -20.42 -6.04
C GLN A 289 12.31 -21.70 -6.48
N GLU A 290 11.83 -22.52 -5.55
CA GLU A 290 11.02 -23.72 -5.87
C GLU A 290 9.74 -23.36 -6.64
N LEU A 291 9.03 -22.30 -6.21
CA LEU A 291 7.87 -21.80 -6.95
C LEU A 291 8.26 -21.33 -8.34
N GLN A 292 9.33 -20.54 -8.45
CA GLN A 292 9.85 -20.07 -9.74
C GLN A 292 10.18 -21.25 -10.66
N GLU A 293 10.90 -22.25 -10.17
CA GLU A 293 11.27 -23.43 -10.95
C GLU A 293 10.09 -24.33 -11.29
N SER A 294 8.98 -24.27 -10.55
CA SER A 294 7.77 -25.02 -10.91
C SER A 294 6.95 -24.34 -12.00
N SER A 295 6.81 -23.01 -11.93
CA SER A 295 5.77 -22.27 -12.67
C SER A 295 6.31 -21.16 -13.58
N ALA A 296 7.53 -20.70 -13.35
CA ALA A 296 8.14 -19.54 -14.01
C ALA A 296 9.62 -19.80 -14.39
N ARG A 297 9.93 -20.98 -14.93
CA ARG A 297 11.27 -21.37 -15.42
C ARG A 297 11.80 -20.40 -16.48
N ASP A 298 13.10 -20.42 -16.72
CA ASP A 298 13.80 -19.49 -17.61
C ASP A 298 13.21 -19.45 -19.03
N SER A 299 12.80 -20.61 -19.57
CA SER A 299 12.17 -20.71 -20.89
C SER A 299 10.78 -20.05 -20.92
N SER A 300 9.92 -20.36 -19.96
CA SER A 300 8.59 -19.76 -19.82
C SER A 300 8.69 -18.24 -19.62
N PHE A 301 9.65 -17.80 -18.79
CA PHE A 301 9.89 -16.39 -18.54
C PHE A 301 10.37 -15.67 -19.79
N ALA A 302 11.37 -16.19 -20.51
CA ALA A 302 11.90 -15.54 -21.71
C ALA A 302 10.86 -15.44 -22.84
N ASN A 303 10.07 -16.49 -23.06
CA ASN A 303 8.99 -16.49 -24.04
C ASN A 303 7.93 -15.43 -23.68
N ALA A 304 7.44 -15.45 -22.43
CA ALA A 304 6.44 -14.50 -21.99
C ALA A 304 6.95 -13.05 -21.97
N LEU A 305 8.24 -12.83 -21.68
CA LEU A 305 8.85 -11.50 -21.71
C LEU A 305 8.83 -10.91 -23.12
N THR A 306 9.20 -11.72 -24.12
CA THR A 306 9.18 -11.33 -25.54
C THR A 306 7.78 -10.92 -25.99
N ASP A 307 6.76 -11.69 -25.60
CA ASP A 307 5.36 -11.44 -25.99
C ASP A 307 4.70 -10.27 -25.22
N LYS A 308 5.04 -10.12 -23.93
CA LYS A 308 4.39 -9.12 -23.07
C LYS A 308 5.03 -7.75 -23.13
N LEU A 309 6.35 -7.65 -23.28
CA LEU A 309 7.07 -6.36 -23.34
C LEU A 309 7.07 -5.76 -24.74
N THR A 310 5.90 -5.68 -25.35
CA THR A 310 5.69 -4.93 -26.60
C THR A 310 5.18 -3.52 -26.28
N TYR A 311 5.77 -2.49 -26.89
CA TYR A 311 5.32 -1.11 -26.74
C TYR A 311 3.90 -0.92 -27.31
N ARG A 312 2.87 -0.95 -26.44
CA ARG A 312 1.46 -0.78 -26.83
C ARG A 312 0.68 0.14 -25.90
N THR A 313 0.31 -0.32 -24.71
CA THR A 313 -0.51 0.41 -23.74
C THR A 313 0.35 1.20 -22.76
N SER A 314 -0.23 2.22 -22.11
CA SER A 314 0.45 2.99 -21.06
C SER A 314 0.95 2.12 -19.91
N SER A 315 0.16 1.14 -19.48
CA SER A 315 0.54 0.17 -18.44
C SER A 315 1.79 -0.62 -18.82
N ILE A 316 1.86 -1.16 -20.04
CA ILE A 316 3.00 -1.93 -20.49
C ILE A 316 4.22 -1.04 -20.70
N ARG A 317 4.05 0.21 -21.15
CA ARG A 317 5.14 1.19 -21.22
C ARG A 317 5.77 1.44 -19.84
N GLN A 318 4.97 1.50 -18.78
CA GLN A 318 5.49 1.60 -17.42
C GLN A 318 6.33 0.37 -17.03
N ILE A 319 5.85 -0.84 -17.39
CA ILE A 319 6.59 -2.08 -17.16
C ILE A 319 7.87 -2.17 -18.00
N ILE A 320 7.88 -1.65 -19.23
CA ILE A 320 9.10 -1.59 -20.06
C ILE A 320 10.14 -0.64 -19.44
N ARG A 321 9.72 0.55 -18.98
CA ARG A 321 10.61 1.48 -18.26
C ARG A 321 11.19 0.85 -17.01
N TYR A 322 10.34 0.18 -16.22
CA TYR A 322 10.78 -0.62 -15.08
C TYR A 322 11.84 -1.65 -15.51
N PHE A 323 11.52 -2.49 -16.50
CA PHE A 323 12.39 -3.56 -16.98
C PHE A 323 13.76 -3.01 -17.40
N LEU A 324 13.80 -2.04 -18.32
CA LEU A 324 15.05 -1.51 -18.86
C LEU A 324 15.89 -0.79 -17.79
N SER A 325 15.25 -0.01 -16.91
CA SER A 325 15.97 0.64 -15.81
C SER A 325 16.53 -0.36 -14.81
N THR A 326 15.81 -1.44 -14.52
CA THR A 326 16.31 -2.51 -13.64
C THR A 326 17.41 -3.31 -14.34
N ILE A 327 17.33 -3.60 -15.64
CA ILE A 327 18.47 -4.21 -16.36
C ILE A 327 19.71 -3.30 -16.27
N GLU A 328 19.55 -1.99 -16.43
CA GLU A 328 20.64 -1.03 -16.28
C GLU A 328 21.20 -1.01 -14.84
N ASP A 329 20.36 -1.05 -13.81
CA ASP A 329 20.78 -1.12 -12.40
C ASP A 329 21.72 -2.32 -12.17
N TYR A 330 21.48 -3.46 -12.83
CA TYR A 330 22.27 -4.69 -12.65
C TYR A 330 23.30 -4.94 -13.77
N TYR A 331 23.45 -3.99 -14.71
CA TYR A 331 24.28 -4.21 -15.90
C TYR A 331 25.74 -4.52 -15.55
N GLN A 332 26.31 -3.79 -14.58
CA GLN A 332 27.69 -4.00 -14.15
C GLN A 332 27.89 -5.39 -13.54
N TRP A 333 27.01 -5.82 -12.64
CA TRP A 333 27.09 -7.16 -12.06
C TRP A 333 27.01 -8.27 -13.13
N TYR A 334 26.10 -8.11 -14.10
CA TYR A 334 26.00 -9.05 -15.22
C TYR A 334 27.28 -9.07 -16.06
N PHE A 335 27.83 -7.90 -16.40
CA PHE A 335 29.05 -7.77 -17.19
C PHE A 335 30.28 -8.40 -16.51
N HIS A 336 30.35 -8.34 -15.17
CA HIS A 336 31.40 -8.99 -14.38
C HIS A 336 31.16 -10.49 -14.13
N GLY A 337 30.25 -11.11 -14.89
CA GLY A 337 30.07 -12.56 -14.93
C GLY A 337 28.85 -13.10 -14.18
N ALA A 338 27.99 -12.22 -13.62
CA ALA A 338 26.74 -12.61 -12.95
C ALA A 338 26.93 -13.71 -11.89
N SER A 339 27.95 -13.56 -11.05
CA SER A 339 28.27 -14.54 -10.00
C SER A 339 27.55 -14.18 -8.70
N GLY A 340 27.09 -15.20 -7.96
CA GLY A 340 26.39 -15.04 -6.70
C GLY A 340 24.96 -14.49 -6.86
N ASP A 341 24.48 -13.83 -5.80
CA ASP A 341 23.20 -13.11 -5.82
C ASP A 341 23.29 -11.88 -6.74
N PRO A 342 22.19 -11.52 -7.44
CA PRO A 342 22.14 -10.29 -8.22
C PRO A 342 22.49 -9.05 -7.38
N GLU A 343 23.48 -8.28 -7.84
CA GLU A 343 23.94 -7.07 -7.16
C GLU A 343 23.70 -5.82 -8.04
N PRO A 344 22.86 -4.86 -7.61
CA PRO A 344 22.61 -3.64 -8.36
C PRO A 344 23.63 -2.54 -8.03
N ASP A 345 23.90 -1.67 -9.01
CA ASP A 345 24.48 -0.36 -8.77
C ASP A 345 23.45 0.56 -8.10
N LYS A 346 23.61 0.76 -6.79
CA LYS A 346 22.74 1.60 -5.97
C LYS A 346 23.13 3.09 -5.95
N ILE A 347 24.11 3.53 -6.77
CA ILE A 347 24.59 4.93 -6.77
C ILE A 347 23.54 5.88 -7.38
N ARG A 348 22.89 5.44 -8.47
CA ARG A 348 21.93 6.25 -9.22
C ARG A 348 20.52 5.70 -9.05
N VAL A 349 19.55 6.60 -9.00
CA VAL A 349 18.12 6.23 -8.97
C VAL A 349 17.45 6.74 -10.23
N PHE A 350 16.77 5.83 -10.93
CA PHE A 350 15.94 6.17 -12.08
C PHE A 350 14.49 6.42 -11.65
N ASP A 351 14.01 7.65 -11.88
CA ASP A 351 12.59 7.98 -11.79
C ASP A 351 11.87 7.52 -13.06
N LEU A 352 11.02 6.50 -12.92
CA LEU A 352 10.27 5.92 -14.03
C LEU A 352 9.31 6.90 -14.68
N ASN A 353 8.86 7.95 -14.00
CA ASN A 353 7.96 8.95 -14.57
C ASN A 353 8.70 9.90 -15.53
N SER A 354 9.96 10.20 -15.21
CA SER A 354 10.85 11.05 -16.02
C SER A 354 11.54 10.30 -17.17
N LEU A 355 11.54 8.97 -17.15
CA LEU A 355 12.06 8.15 -18.25
C LEU A 355 11.07 8.08 -19.42
N THR A 356 11.61 8.16 -20.63
CA THR A 356 10.88 7.86 -21.87
C THR A 356 11.49 6.63 -22.56
N ILE A 357 10.67 5.91 -23.33
CA ILE A 357 11.12 4.77 -24.10
C ILE A 357 11.66 5.28 -25.43
N GLU A 358 12.88 4.88 -25.76
CA GLU A 358 13.54 5.18 -27.02
C GLU A 358 13.38 4.00 -27.99
N HIS A 359 13.12 4.32 -29.25
CA HIS A 359 13.00 3.37 -30.36
C HIS A 359 14.25 3.48 -31.25
N ILE A 360 15.07 2.43 -31.24
CA ILE A 360 16.36 2.42 -31.96
C ILE A 360 16.13 2.50 -33.48
N TYR A 361 15.31 1.59 -34.01
CA TYR A 361 14.58 1.80 -35.25
C TYR A 361 13.37 2.70 -34.93
N PRO A 362 13.30 3.92 -35.51
CA PRO A 362 12.39 4.97 -35.05
C PRO A 362 10.92 4.60 -35.24
N GLN A 363 10.05 5.16 -34.38
CA GLN A 363 8.61 4.89 -34.45
C GLN A 363 7.99 5.34 -35.78
N ASN A 364 8.44 6.51 -36.26
CA ASN A 364 7.98 7.16 -37.49
C ASN A 364 9.21 7.50 -38.35
N PRO A 365 9.81 6.53 -39.06
CA PRO A 365 10.97 6.77 -39.91
C PRO A 365 10.67 7.86 -40.95
N ALA A 366 11.71 8.59 -41.36
CA ALA A 366 11.59 9.58 -42.44
C ALA A 366 11.06 8.92 -43.74
N PRO A 367 10.38 9.67 -44.63
CA PRO A 367 9.91 9.14 -45.90
C PRO A 367 11.03 8.46 -46.68
N GLY A 368 10.82 7.20 -47.09
CA GLY A 368 11.81 6.39 -47.80
C GLY A 368 12.85 5.68 -46.92
N ALA A 369 12.86 5.92 -45.60
CA ALA A 369 13.76 5.26 -44.64
C ALA A 369 13.09 4.10 -43.87
N SER A 370 11.84 3.75 -44.23
CA SER A 370 11.14 2.61 -43.62
C SER A 370 11.79 1.30 -44.03
N ASP A 371 12.06 0.44 -43.05
CA ASP A 371 12.59 -0.90 -43.26
C ASP A 371 11.47 -1.92 -43.03
N GLN A 372 11.07 -2.60 -44.11
CA GLN A 372 10.00 -3.61 -44.09
C GLN A 372 10.34 -4.84 -43.25
N VAL A 373 11.64 -5.14 -43.07
CA VAL A 373 12.11 -6.25 -42.25
C VAL A 373 12.05 -5.89 -40.76
N LEU A 374 12.35 -4.64 -40.40
CA LEU A 374 12.34 -4.18 -39.01
C LEU A 374 10.96 -3.76 -38.51
N GLU A 375 10.04 -3.39 -39.39
CA GLU A 375 8.71 -2.89 -38.96
C GLU A 375 7.94 -3.84 -38.02
N PRO A 376 7.88 -5.16 -38.27
CA PRO A 376 7.24 -6.09 -37.34
C PRO A 376 7.85 -6.08 -35.93
N TYR A 377 9.12 -5.68 -35.80
CA TYR A 377 9.89 -5.67 -34.55
C TYR A 377 10.02 -4.28 -33.93
N LYS A 378 9.43 -3.25 -34.53
CA LYS A 378 9.54 -1.86 -34.08
C LYS A 378 9.19 -1.67 -32.60
N HIS A 379 8.23 -2.45 -32.10
CA HIS A 379 7.73 -2.34 -30.74
C HIS A 379 8.23 -3.44 -29.80
N THR A 380 9.13 -4.33 -30.24
CA THR A 380 9.66 -5.42 -29.41
C THR A 380 10.82 -4.95 -28.55
N VAL A 381 11.02 -5.58 -27.40
CA VAL A 381 12.03 -5.18 -26.40
C VAL A 381 13.45 -5.07 -26.96
N GLY A 382 13.82 -5.85 -28.00
CA GLY A 382 15.11 -5.73 -28.67
C GLY A 382 15.35 -4.36 -29.32
N ASN A 383 14.29 -3.70 -29.79
CA ASN A 383 14.33 -2.36 -30.40
C ASN A 383 14.15 -1.22 -29.40
N LEU A 384 13.95 -1.52 -28.11
CA LEU A 384 13.66 -0.52 -27.10
C LEU A 384 14.90 -0.24 -26.24
N SER A 385 15.06 1.03 -25.91
CA SER A 385 15.91 1.49 -24.83
C SER A 385 15.20 2.60 -24.06
N PHE A 386 15.93 3.37 -23.26
CA PHE A 386 15.36 4.51 -22.54
C PHE A 386 16.33 5.68 -22.44
N TRP A 387 15.75 6.85 -22.25
CA TRP A 387 16.42 8.14 -22.06
C TRP A 387 15.55 9.07 -21.23
N SER A 388 16.12 10.18 -20.78
CA SER A 388 15.30 11.33 -20.35
C SER A 388 14.49 11.90 -21.51
N GLU A 389 13.44 12.66 -21.21
CA GLU A 389 12.61 13.30 -22.24
C GLU A 389 13.44 14.22 -23.17
N ASP A 390 14.37 14.99 -22.60
CA ASP A 390 15.25 15.90 -23.36
C ASP A 390 16.21 15.15 -24.29
N GLU A 391 16.83 14.07 -23.82
CA GLU A 391 17.74 13.25 -24.63
C GLU A 391 16.99 12.56 -25.76
N ASN A 392 15.81 12.01 -25.46
CA ASN A 392 14.98 11.33 -26.44
C ASN A 392 14.42 12.30 -27.49
N GLY A 393 14.01 13.51 -27.06
CA GLY A 393 13.57 14.58 -27.96
C GLY A 393 14.65 15.00 -28.97
N LYS A 394 15.91 15.07 -28.54
CA LYS A 394 17.07 15.36 -29.41
C LYS A 394 17.34 14.22 -30.41
N ALA A 395 17.15 12.97 -29.99
CA ALA A 395 17.31 11.82 -30.88
C ALA A 395 16.20 11.74 -31.93
N SER A 396 14.96 12.08 -31.56
CA SER A 396 13.79 12.16 -32.44
C SER A 396 13.61 10.88 -33.30
N ASN A 397 13.00 11.02 -34.48
CA ASN A 397 12.80 9.94 -35.44
C ASN A 397 14.03 9.68 -36.34
N ASN A 398 15.23 10.07 -35.90
CA ASN A 398 16.44 9.89 -36.69
C ASN A 398 16.77 8.40 -36.86
N ALA A 399 17.45 8.07 -37.95
CA ALA A 399 17.98 6.71 -38.15
C ALA A 399 19.10 6.41 -37.14
N PHE A 400 19.32 5.12 -36.83
CA PHE A 400 20.36 4.66 -35.90
C PHE A 400 21.72 5.33 -36.10
N ALA A 401 22.20 5.44 -37.35
CA ALA A 401 23.49 6.03 -37.67
C ALA A 401 23.61 7.50 -37.18
N ALA A 402 22.50 8.26 -37.24
CA ALA A 402 22.44 9.63 -36.77
C ALA A 402 22.25 9.77 -35.25
N LYS A 403 21.81 8.70 -34.57
CA LYS A 403 21.67 8.62 -33.11
C LYS A 403 22.94 8.12 -32.40
N LYS A 404 23.91 7.60 -33.17
CA LYS A 404 25.09 6.89 -32.64
C LYS A 404 25.92 7.73 -31.68
N HIS A 405 26.11 9.01 -31.96
CA HIS A 405 26.86 9.91 -31.09
C HIS A 405 26.15 10.13 -29.75
N GLN A 406 24.82 10.31 -29.76
CA GLN A 406 24.03 10.44 -28.53
C GLN A 406 24.11 9.17 -27.67
N TYR A 407 24.11 7.98 -28.29
CA TYR A 407 24.31 6.72 -27.58
C TYR A 407 25.69 6.64 -26.92
N GLU A 408 26.75 7.12 -27.58
CA GLU A 408 28.12 7.09 -27.08
C GLU A 408 28.29 7.95 -25.82
N THR A 409 27.68 9.14 -25.81
CA THR A 409 27.75 10.09 -24.68
C THR A 409 26.72 9.79 -23.59
N SER A 410 25.89 8.75 -23.74
CA SER A 410 24.80 8.43 -22.82
C SER A 410 25.32 8.00 -21.44
N SER A 411 24.66 8.47 -20.38
CA SER A 411 24.93 8.02 -19.01
C SER A 411 24.44 6.58 -18.75
N VAL A 412 23.57 6.05 -19.61
CA VAL A 412 23.04 4.67 -19.56
C VAL A 412 23.99 3.72 -20.30
N ALA A 413 24.47 2.67 -19.63
CA ALA A 413 25.38 1.67 -20.19
C ALA A 413 24.74 0.89 -21.34
N LEU A 414 23.47 0.51 -21.22
CA LEU A 414 22.74 -0.16 -22.30
C LEU A 414 22.74 0.65 -23.62
N ASN A 415 22.72 1.98 -23.53
CA ASN A 415 22.80 2.86 -24.70
C ASN A 415 24.23 2.91 -25.25
N ARG A 416 25.26 2.96 -24.39
CA ARG A 416 26.66 2.94 -24.86
C ARG A 416 27.01 1.65 -25.59
N GLU A 417 26.39 0.52 -25.25
CA GLU A 417 26.53 -0.71 -26.03
C GLU A 417 25.96 -0.58 -27.45
N LEU A 418 24.88 0.18 -27.64
CA LEU A 418 24.35 0.46 -28.98
C LEU A 418 25.34 1.24 -29.84
N ALA A 419 26.08 2.18 -29.24
CA ALA A 419 27.08 2.97 -29.94
C ALA A 419 28.25 2.13 -30.50
N LYS A 420 28.48 0.93 -29.97
CA LYS A 420 29.52 0.01 -30.49
C LYS A 420 29.10 -0.70 -31.77
N LEU A 421 27.81 -0.73 -32.09
CA LEU A 421 27.29 -1.39 -33.28
C LEU A 421 27.59 -0.57 -34.54
N THR A 422 27.86 -1.26 -35.65
CA THR A 422 28.16 -0.63 -36.95
C THR A 422 26.89 -0.27 -37.72
N LYS A 423 25.84 -1.08 -37.58
CA LYS A 423 24.54 -0.92 -38.23
C LYS A 423 23.43 -1.44 -37.31
N TRP A 424 22.19 -1.09 -37.65
CA TRP A 424 20.99 -1.61 -37.01
C TRP A 424 20.15 -2.36 -38.04
N ASP A 425 20.20 -3.69 -37.99
CA ASP A 425 19.43 -4.62 -38.81
C ASP A 425 18.80 -5.73 -37.94
N ILE A 426 18.03 -6.62 -38.57
CA ILE A 426 17.32 -7.69 -37.85
C ILE A 426 18.26 -8.59 -37.03
N SER A 427 19.45 -8.89 -37.55
CA SER A 427 20.42 -9.74 -36.85
C SER A 427 20.95 -9.06 -35.58
N THR A 428 21.26 -7.76 -35.65
CA THR A 428 21.68 -6.99 -34.47
C THR A 428 20.57 -6.82 -33.44
N LEU A 429 19.31 -6.63 -33.90
CA LEU A 429 18.14 -6.55 -33.04
C LEU A 429 17.90 -7.85 -32.28
N GLU A 430 17.90 -8.98 -32.99
CA GLU A 430 17.72 -10.31 -32.40
C GLU A 430 18.85 -10.66 -31.41
N THR A 431 20.09 -10.31 -31.76
CA THR A 431 21.25 -10.49 -30.86
C THR A 431 21.05 -9.69 -29.59
N ARG A 432 20.70 -8.40 -29.69
CA ARG A 432 20.42 -7.56 -28.53
C ARG A 432 19.26 -8.11 -27.70
N GLN A 433 18.18 -8.53 -28.34
CA GLN A 433 17.04 -9.12 -27.64
C GLN A 433 17.47 -10.37 -26.86
N SER A 434 18.26 -11.25 -27.46
CA SER A 434 18.81 -12.43 -26.79
C SER A 434 19.63 -12.07 -25.55
N GLU A 435 20.50 -11.05 -25.64
CA GLU A 435 21.30 -10.60 -24.50
C GLU A 435 20.43 -9.99 -23.38
N LEU A 436 19.42 -9.19 -23.71
CA LEU A 436 18.47 -8.66 -22.72
C LEU A 436 17.72 -9.79 -22.01
N LEU A 437 17.33 -10.85 -22.73
CA LEU A 437 16.67 -12.02 -22.15
C LEU A 437 17.60 -12.79 -21.21
N LYS A 438 18.88 -12.96 -21.57
CA LYS A 438 19.88 -13.60 -20.69
C LYS A 438 20.12 -12.79 -19.42
N MET A 439 20.24 -11.46 -19.53
CA MET A 439 20.32 -10.58 -18.36
C MET A 439 19.09 -10.74 -17.47
N ALA A 440 17.89 -10.70 -18.06
CA ALA A 440 16.64 -10.83 -17.34
C ALA A 440 16.56 -12.15 -16.55
N GLN A 441 16.93 -13.27 -17.16
CA GLN A 441 16.93 -14.59 -16.51
C GLN A 441 17.84 -14.65 -15.28
N LYS A 442 18.96 -13.93 -15.29
CA LYS A 442 19.91 -13.84 -14.17
C LYS A 442 19.47 -12.88 -13.08
N ILE A 443 18.87 -11.74 -13.45
CA ILE A 443 18.52 -10.66 -12.52
C ILE A 443 17.21 -10.96 -11.80
N PHE A 444 16.17 -11.33 -12.55
CA PHE A 444 14.83 -11.57 -12.01
C PHE A 444 14.72 -13.00 -11.48
N THR A 445 15.41 -13.24 -10.38
CA THR A 445 15.38 -14.49 -9.62
C THR A 445 14.91 -14.23 -8.20
N ALA A 446 14.34 -15.26 -7.57
CA ALA A 446 14.20 -15.31 -6.12
C ALA A 446 15.59 -15.35 -5.47
#